data_AF-A0A965APE9-F1
#
_entry.id   AF-A0A965APE9-F1
#
_cell.length_a   1.000
_cell.length_b   1.000
_cell.length_c   1.000
_cell.angle_alpha   90.00
_cell.angle_beta   90.00
_cell.angle_gamma   90.00
#
_symmetry.space_group_name_H-M   'P 1'
#
loop_
_entity.id
_entity.type
_entity.pdbx_description
1 polymer ?
#
loop_
_entity_poly.entity_id
_entity_poly.type
_entity_poly.pdbx_seq_one_letter_code
_entity_poly.pdbx_strand_id
1 'polypeptide(L)'
;MIFNAFERMVALRYLRARREEGFVSVIAGFSLAGIALGVATLIIVMSVMNGFRAELLQRILGLNGHLGVYELTNRPLTDFDTIAGKIAKVDGVVRVIPTVEGQVLVSANSVAAGAIVRGVRPDDPTATPARSRRARPCPAPTT
;
A
#
# COMPACT_ATOMS: atom_id res chain seq x y z
N MET A 1 -29.01 23.86 -2.25
CA MET A 1 -30.38 24.08 -2.74
C MET A 1 -30.51 23.32 -4.02
N ILE A 2 -31.26 22.21 -4.09
CA ILE A 2 -31.34 21.49 -5.38
C ILE A 2 -32.69 20.88 -5.75
N PHE A 3 -33.64 20.61 -4.85
CA PHE A 3 -35.05 20.33 -5.20
C PHE A 3 -35.96 20.64 -4.01
N ASN A 4 -37.10 21.30 -4.22
CA ASN A 4 -38.08 21.55 -3.16
C ASN A 4 -38.79 20.23 -2.77
N ALA A 5 -39.27 20.12 -1.53
CA ALA A 5 -39.98 18.92 -1.06
C ALA A 5 -41.20 18.58 -1.93
N PHE A 6 -41.83 19.63 -2.49
CA PHE A 6 -42.95 19.51 -3.44
C PHE A 6 -42.54 18.84 -4.76
N GLU A 7 -41.40 19.23 -5.36
CA GLU A 7 -40.93 18.66 -6.63
C GLU A 7 -40.53 17.19 -6.48
N ARG A 8 -39.85 16.84 -5.37
CA ARG A 8 -39.55 15.44 -5.05
C ARG A 8 -40.81 14.61 -4.84
N MET A 9 -41.84 15.17 -4.20
CA MET A 9 -43.13 14.51 -4.01
C MET A 9 -43.85 14.26 -5.34
N VAL A 10 -43.81 15.23 -6.26
CA VAL A 10 -44.38 15.06 -7.61
C VAL A 10 -43.60 14.01 -8.39
N ALA A 11 -42.26 14.05 -8.39
CA ALA A 11 -41.42 13.08 -9.08
C ALA A 11 -41.63 11.64 -8.55
N LEU A 12 -41.65 11.46 -7.23
CA LEU A 12 -41.96 10.17 -6.60
C LEU A 12 -43.38 9.69 -6.90
N ARG A 13 -44.36 10.61 -6.96
CA ARG A 13 -45.73 10.27 -7.34
C ARG A 13 -45.77 9.76 -8.78
N TYR A 14 -45.11 10.41 -9.73
CA TYR A 14 -45.08 9.93 -11.13
C TYR A 14 -44.30 8.63 -11.30
N LEU A 15 -43.21 8.42 -10.55
CA LEU A 15 -42.49 7.14 -10.51
C LEU A 15 -43.34 6.00 -9.91
N ARG A 16 -44.23 6.31 -8.96
CA ARG A 16 -45.04 5.33 -8.22
C ARG A 16 -46.49 5.19 -8.72
N ALA A 17 -46.99 6.11 -9.54
CA ALA A 17 -48.41 6.19 -9.92
C ALA A 17 -48.81 5.46 -11.21
N ARG A 18 -47.91 4.73 -11.88
CA ARG A 18 -48.26 3.81 -13.00
C ARG A 18 -48.96 2.52 -12.52
N ARG A 19 -49.91 2.66 -11.59
CA ARG A 19 -50.56 1.55 -10.86
C ARG A 19 -51.74 0.93 -11.62
N GLU A 20 -52.26 1.60 -12.65
CA GLU A 20 -53.40 1.11 -13.44
C GLU A 20 -53.02 0.04 -14.49
N GLU A 21 -51.71 -0.09 -14.81
CA GLU A 21 -51.16 -1.12 -15.69
C GLU A 21 -50.16 -1.97 -14.89
N GLY A 22 -50.63 -2.88 -14.04
CA GLY A 22 -49.78 -3.67 -13.13
C GLY A 22 -48.58 -4.36 -13.82
N PHE A 23 -48.75 -4.83 -15.07
CA PHE A 23 -47.67 -5.40 -15.88
C PHE A 23 -46.53 -4.41 -16.17
N VAL A 24 -46.85 -3.14 -16.42
CA VAL A 24 -45.84 -2.12 -16.74
C VAL A 24 -45.05 -1.72 -15.50
N SER A 25 -45.69 -1.69 -14.33
CA SER A 25 -45.00 -1.43 -13.06
C SER A 25 -44.01 -2.53 -12.69
N VAL A 26 -44.30 -3.79 -13.03
CA VAL A 26 -43.40 -4.93 -12.77
C VAL A 26 -42.16 -4.84 -13.65
N ILE A 27 -42.32 -4.59 -14.96
CA ILE A 27 -41.21 -4.41 -15.90
C ILE A 27 -40.33 -3.24 -15.48
N ALA A 28 -40.92 -2.09 -15.13
CA ALA A 28 -40.19 -0.92 -14.67
C ALA A 28 -39.34 -1.21 -13.42
N GLY A 29 -39.86 -2.01 -12.47
CA GLY A 29 -39.12 -2.44 -11.28
C GLY A 29 -37.91 -3.31 -11.64
N PHE A 30 -38.10 -4.31 -12.50
CA PHE A 30 -37.00 -5.16 -12.96
C PHE A 30 -35.93 -4.39 -13.76
N SER A 31 -36.34 -3.49 -14.65
CA SER A 31 -35.41 -2.64 -15.40
C SER A 31 -34.59 -1.72 -14.50
N LEU A 32 -35.22 -1.11 -13.50
CA LEU A 32 -34.53 -0.26 -12.52
C LEU A 32 -33.53 -1.07 -11.70
N ALA A 33 -33.93 -2.26 -11.21
CA ALA A 33 -33.06 -3.14 -10.45
C ALA A 33 -31.87 -3.63 -11.30
N GLY A 34 -32.09 -3.96 -12.56
CA GLY A 34 -31.03 -4.38 -13.49
C GLY A 34 -30.00 -3.28 -13.74
N ILE A 35 -30.45 -2.04 -13.99
CA ILE A 35 -29.56 -0.89 -14.18
C ILE A 35 -28.79 -0.59 -12.88
N ALA A 36 -29.47 -0.60 -11.73
CA ALA A 36 -28.84 -0.37 -10.44
C ALA A 36 -27.73 -1.40 -10.15
N LEU A 37 -28.01 -2.68 -10.39
CA LEU A 37 -27.02 -3.75 -10.24
C LEU A 37 -25.87 -3.61 -11.24
N GLY A 38 -26.14 -3.30 -12.50
CA GLY A 38 -25.10 -3.13 -13.53
C GLY A 38 -24.18 -1.94 -13.28
N VAL A 39 -24.73 -0.81 -12.85
CA VAL A 39 -23.92 0.36 -12.49
C VAL A 39 -23.15 0.10 -11.19
N ALA A 40 -23.76 -0.56 -10.21
CA ALA A 40 -23.09 -0.92 -8.96
C ALA A 40 -21.87 -1.83 -9.20
N THR A 41 -21.98 -2.85 -10.05
CA THR A 41 -20.85 -3.73 -10.36
C THR A 41 -19.72 -2.99 -11.08
N LEU A 42 -20.04 -2.11 -12.04
CA LEU A 42 -19.05 -1.27 -12.71
C LEU A 42 -18.30 -0.35 -11.74
N ILE A 43 -19.04 0.32 -10.84
CA ILE A 43 -18.43 1.18 -9.81
C ILE A 43 -17.51 0.37 -8.89
N ILE A 44 -17.94 -0.80 -8.44
CA ILE A 44 -17.14 -1.66 -7.55
C ILE A 44 -15.83 -2.08 -8.24
N VAL A 45 -15.89 -2.58 -9.49
CA VAL A 45 -14.70 -3.03 -10.22
C VAL A 45 -13.71 -1.88 -10.38
N MET A 46 -14.18 -0.70 -10.77
CA MET A 46 -13.33 0.49 -10.89
C MET A 46 -12.72 0.89 -9.54
N SER A 47 -13.49 0.84 -8.46
CA SER A 47 -13.03 1.16 -7.11
C SER A 47 -11.94 0.19 -6.63
N VAL A 48 -12.13 -1.11 -6.85
CA VAL A 48 -11.15 -2.14 -6.45
C VAL A 48 -9.86 -1.99 -7.24
N MET A 49 -9.94 -1.82 -8.56
CA MET A 49 -8.75 -1.70 -9.40
C MET A 49 -7.97 -0.41 -9.12
N ASN A 50 -8.66 0.72 -8.91
CA ASN A 50 -7.99 1.96 -8.55
C ASN A 50 -7.32 1.88 -7.17
N GLY A 51 -8.02 1.32 -6.17
CA GLY A 51 -7.46 1.16 -4.82
C GLY A 51 -6.25 0.21 -4.81
N PHE A 52 -6.36 -0.92 -5.49
CA PHE A 52 -5.29 -1.92 -5.55
C PHE A 52 -4.07 -1.43 -6.32
N ARG A 53 -4.26 -0.69 -7.41
CA ARG A 53 -3.15 -0.07 -8.14
C ARG A 53 -2.35 0.88 -7.24
N ALA A 54 -3.04 1.72 -6.47
CA ALA A 54 -2.37 2.65 -5.55
C ALA A 54 -1.59 1.89 -4.47
N GLU A 55 -2.18 0.87 -3.86
CA GLU A 55 -1.54 0.08 -2.81
C GLU A 55 -0.32 -0.69 -3.34
N LEU A 56 -0.42 -1.31 -4.53
CA LEU A 56 0.70 -2.02 -5.13
C LEU A 56 1.85 -1.08 -5.48
N LEU A 57 1.55 0.05 -6.13
CA LEU A 57 2.57 1.04 -6.47
C LEU A 57 3.24 1.60 -5.22
N GLN A 58 2.46 1.89 -4.18
CA GLN A 58 2.99 2.37 -2.90
C GLN A 58 3.83 1.31 -2.19
N ARG A 59 3.48 0.03 -2.26
CA ARG A 59 4.29 -1.02 -1.64
C ARG A 59 5.61 -1.26 -2.37
N ILE A 60 5.59 -1.19 -3.70
CA ILE A 60 6.79 -1.37 -4.53
C ILE A 60 7.73 -0.15 -4.41
N LEU A 61 7.19 1.06 -4.49
CA LEU A 61 7.97 2.31 -4.47
C LEU A 61 8.26 2.81 -3.06
N GLY A 62 7.43 2.49 -2.07
CA GLY A 62 7.59 2.95 -0.68
C GLY A 62 8.65 2.20 0.11
N LEU A 63 9.11 1.04 -0.38
CA LEU A 63 10.16 0.23 0.27
C LEU A 63 11.54 0.39 -0.35
N ASN A 64 11.63 1.00 -1.53
CA ASN A 64 12.90 1.21 -2.22
C ASN A 64 13.31 2.68 -2.11
N GLY A 65 14.57 2.93 -1.77
CA GLY A 65 15.13 4.27 -1.90
C GLY A 65 14.99 4.72 -3.35
N HIS A 66 14.49 5.94 -3.58
CA HIS A 66 14.29 6.50 -4.92
C HIS A 66 15.57 6.47 -5.77
N LEU A 67 16.74 6.44 -5.12
CA LEU A 67 18.04 6.28 -5.73
C LEU A 67 18.90 5.35 -4.85
N GLY A 68 19.55 4.36 -5.48
CA GLY A 68 20.54 3.50 -4.85
C GLY A 68 21.93 3.81 -5.40
N VAL A 69 22.88 4.15 -4.53
CA VAL A 69 24.28 4.40 -4.91
C VAL A 69 25.09 3.17 -4.52
N TYR A 70 25.68 2.50 -5.50
CA TYR A 70 26.48 1.29 -5.33
C TYR A 70 27.86 1.51 -5.95
N GLU A 71 28.89 0.87 -5.39
CA GLU A 71 30.21 0.83 -6.05
C GLU A 71 30.16 -0.09 -7.27
N LEU A 72 30.72 0.37 -8.40
CA LEU A 72 30.78 -0.45 -9.62
C LEU A 72 31.75 -1.65 -9.50
N THR A 73 32.69 -1.61 -8.56
CA THR A 73 33.80 -2.58 -8.49
C THR A 73 33.65 -3.62 -7.37
N ASN A 74 32.45 -3.73 -6.77
CA ASN A 74 32.14 -4.72 -5.72
C ASN A 74 33.13 -4.70 -4.53
N ARG A 75 33.76 -3.54 -4.29
CA ARG A 75 34.59 -3.28 -3.13
C ARG A 75 33.73 -2.67 -2.02
N PRO A 76 34.14 -2.81 -0.75
CA PRO A 76 33.48 -2.10 0.33
C PRO A 76 33.77 -0.60 0.21
N LEU A 77 32.72 0.22 0.17
CA LEU A 77 32.84 1.68 0.28
C LEU A 77 33.50 2.01 1.64
N THR A 78 34.79 2.35 1.64
CA THR A 78 35.51 2.76 2.86
C THR A 78 35.12 4.17 3.32
N ASP A 79 34.74 5.04 2.38
CA ASP A 79 34.46 6.47 2.61
C ASP A 79 32.95 6.80 2.53
N PHE A 80 32.11 5.92 3.07
CA PHE A 80 30.64 6.08 2.97
C PHE A 80 30.11 7.36 3.65
N ASP A 81 30.72 7.82 4.75
CA ASP A 81 30.27 9.02 5.48
C ASP A 81 30.55 10.32 4.71
N THR A 82 31.72 10.42 4.07
CA THR A 82 32.08 11.61 3.29
C THR A 82 31.26 11.71 2.01
N ILE A 83 30.95 10.58 1.38
CA ILE A 83 30.08 10.49 0.20
C ILE A 83 28.63 10.82 0.60
N ALA A 84 28.12 10.27 1.70
CA ALA A 84 26.78 10.56 2.19
C ALA A 84 26.60 12.07 2.48
N GLY A 85 27.60 12.69 3.10
CA GLY A 85 27.60 14.14 3.37
C GLY A 85 27.64 15.02 2.12
N LYS A 86 28.23 14.54 1.02
CA LYS A 86 28.20 15.24 -0.29
C LYS A 86 26.85 15.10 -0.97
N ILE A 87 26.27 13.90 -0.96
CA ILE A 87 24.97 13.61 -1.58
C ILE A 87 23.85 14.35 -0.85
N ALA A 88 23.91 14.45 0.48
CA ALA A 88 22.93 15.18 1.28
C ALA A 88 22.88 16.69 0.98
N LYS A 89 23.90 17.26 0.33
CA LYS A 89 23.96 18.67 -0.07
C LYS A 89 23.42 18.94 -1.48
N VAL A 90 23.08 17.89 -2.23
CA VAL A 90 22.50 18.04 -3.57
C VAL A 90 21.05 18.46 -3.45
N ASP A 91 20.63 19.44 -4.25
CA ASP A 91 19.27 19.96 -4.22
C ASP A 91 18.26 18.87 -4.62
N GLY A 92 17.17 18.77 -3.86
CA GLY A 92 16.17 17.69 -3.98
C GLY A 92 16.45 16.41 -3.19
N VAL A 93 17.60 16.28 -2.52
CA VAL A 93 17.88 15.12 -1.64
C VAL A 93 17.25 15.33 -0.26
N VAL A 94 16.17 14.61 0.02
CA VAL A 94 15.46 14.68 1.32
C VAL A 94 16.22 13.92 2.43
N ARG A 95 16.84 12.78 2.08
CA ARG A 95 17.57 11.94 3.04
C ARG A 95 18.55 10.99 2.34
N VAL A 96 19.69 10.73 3.00
CA VAL A 96 20.67 9.72 2.59
C VAL A 96 20.82 8.72 3.74
N ILE A 97 20.63 7.44 3.47
CA ILE A 97 20.73 6.36 4.46
C ILE A 97 21.84 5.40 4.02
N PRO A 98 23.03 5.45 4.64
CA PRO A 98 24.07 4.45 4.38
C PRO A 98 23.57 3.09 4.86
N THR A 99 23.56 2.11 3.97
CA THR A 99 23.09 0.76 4.24
C THR A 99 24.18 -0.23 3.87
N VAL A 100 24.38 -1.25 4.70
CA VAL A 100 25.22 -2.42 4.38
C VAL A 100 24.33 -3.65 4.29
N GLU A 101 24.41 -4.38 3.18
CA GLU A 101 23.67 -5.63 2.98
C GLU A 101 24.65 -6.81 2.96
N GLY A 102 24.32 -7.87 3.70
CA GLY A 102 25.13 -9.09 3.76
C GLY A 102 24.24 -10.33 3.84
N GLN A 103 24.60 -11.36 3.08
CA GLN A 103 23.97 -12.67 3.20
C GLN A 103 24.53 -13.38 4.42
N VAL A 104 23.65 -13.85 5.30
CA VAL A 104 24.03 -14.58 6.51
C VAL A 104 23.21 -15.86 6.62
N LEU A 105 23.69 -16.81 7.40
CA LEU A 105 22.96 -18.02 7.72
C LEU A 105 22.45 -17.89 9.16
N VAL A 106 21.13 -17.85 9.32
CA VAL A 106 20.47 -17.77 10.62
C VAL A 106 20.11 -19.18 11.06
N SER A 107 20.60 -19.57 12.23
CA SER A 107 20.29 -20.87 12.83
C SER A 107 19.48 -20.67 14.11
N ALA A 108 18.34 -21.34 14.22
CA ALA A 108 17.53 -21.40 15.43
C ALA A 108 16.80 -22.74 15.51
N ASN A 109 16.73 -23.35 16.71
CA ASN A 109 16.04 -24.63 16.96
C ASN A 109 16.41 -25.73 15.95
N SER A 110 17.71 -25.88 15.66
CA SER A 110 18.24 -26.87 14.70
C SER A 110 17.77 -26.68 13.25
N VAL A 111 17.23 -25.51 12.91
CA VAL A 111 16.88 -25.12 11.54
C VAL A 111 17.80 -23.97 11.11
N ALA A 112 18.56 -24.21 10.05
CA ALA A 112 19.38 -23.21 9.38
C ALA A 112 18.66 -22.67 8.15
N ALA A 113 18.52 -21.35 8.06
CA ALA A 113 17.97 -20.67 6.90
C ALA A 113 18.91 -19.54 6.45
N GLY A 114 19.07 -19.40 5.13
CA GLY A 114 19.72 -18.21 4.58
C GLY A 114 18.84 -16.98 4.80
N ALA A 115 19.43 -15.88 5.24
CA ALA A 115 18.77 -14.58 5.38
C ALA A 115 19.65 -13.48 4.80
N ILE A 116 19.02 -12.40 4.34
CA ILE A 116 19.71 -11.16 3.97
C ILE A 116 19.58 -10.22 5.16
N VAL A 117 20.71 -9.84 5.76
CA VAL A 117 20.75 -8.85 6.83
C VAL A 117 21.12 -7.50 6.24
N ARG A 118 20.35 -6.50 6.61
CA ARG A 118 20.52 -5.11 6.22
C ARG A 118 20.82 -4.27 7.45
N GLY A 119 22.07 -3.80 7.56
CA GLY A 119 22.49 -2.86 8.60
C GLY A 119 22.11 -1.44 8.23
N VAL A 120 21.43 -0.73 9.14
CA VAL A 120 21.10 0.69 9.05
C VAL A 120 21.52 1.39 10.34
N ARG A 121 21.81 2.69 10.28
CA ARG A 121 22.12 3.46 11.49
C ARG A 121 20.87 3.59 12.38
N PRO A 122 21.02 3.55 13.72
CA PRO A 122 19.89 3.62 14.66
C PRO A 122 19.18 4.98 14.65
N ASP A 123 19.85 6.05 14.21
CA ASP A 123 19.25 7.38 14.09
C ASP A 123 18.30 7.52 12.88
N ASP A 124 18.28 6.53 11.99
CA ASP A 124 17.38 6.52 10.83
C ASP A 124 16.03 5.84 11.14
N PRO A 125 14.89 6.52 10.94
CA PRO A 125 13.57 6.04 11.37
C PRO A 125 13.03 4.82 10.59
N THR A 126 13.71 4.37 9.53
CA THR A 126 13.43 3.08 8.90
C THR A 126 13.90 1.90 9.75
N ALA A 127 14.69 2.13 10.79
CA ALA A 127 14.98 1.16 11.85
C ALA A 127 13.78 0.90 12.77
N THR A 128 12.54 1.10 12.30
CA THR A 128 11.39 0.52 12.97
C THR A 128 11.55 -0.99 12.80
N PRO A 129 11.93 -1.74 13.85
CA PRO A 129 11.96 -3.18 13.73
C PRO A 129 10.52 -3.56 13.41
N ALA A 130 10.32 -4.40 12.40
CA ALA A 130 9.07 -5.15 12.31
C ALA A 130 8.89 -5.77 13.70
N ARG A 131 8.00 -5.17 14.51
CA ARG A 131 7.82 -5.49 15.92
C ARG A 131 7.14 -6.86 15.94
N SER A 132 7.92 -7.91 15.67
CA SER A 132 7.55 -9.27 15.91
C SER A 132 7.47 -9.39 17.41
N ARG A 133 6.25 -9.24 17.93
CA ARG A 133 5.90 -9.28 19.34
C ARG A 133 6.13 -10.68 19.96
N ARG A 134 7.03 -11.49 19.38
CA ARG A 134 7.35 -12.89 19.71
C ARG A 134 8.83 -13.24 19.58
N ALA A 135 9.76 -12.28 19.55
CA ALA A 135 11.15 -12.60 19.83
C ALA A 135 11.31 -12.76 21.35
N ARG A 136 11.07 -13.97 21.88
CA ARG A 136 11.55 -14.31 23.23
C ARG A 136 13.08 -14.19 23.21
N PRO A 137 13.71 -13.68 24.28
CA PRO A 137 15.17 -13.67 24.39
C PRO A 137 15.67 -15.12 24.31
N CYS A 138 16.50 -15.40 23.31
CA CYS A 138 17.18 -16.70 23.21
C CYS A 138 18.30 -16.73 24.26
N PRO A 139 18.35 -17.72 25.16
CA PRO A 139 19.44 -17.83 26.12
C PRO A 139 20.75 -18.13 25.39
N ALA A 140 21.81 -17.42 25.77
CA ALA A 140 23.16 -17.62 25.27
C ALA A 140 23.65 -19.06 25.54
N PRO A 141 24.36 -19.71 24.61
CA PRO A 141 25.07 -20.94 24.93
C PRO A 141 26.26 -20.59 25.83
N THR A 142 26.12 -20.88 27.12
CA THR A 142 27.25 -21.06 28.04
C THR A 142 27.96 -22.36 27.67
N THR A 143 29.24 -22.20 27.29
CA THR A 143 30.35 -23.18 27.32
C THR A 143 30.25 -24.43 26.45
#